data_AF-A0A4U3LVQ6-F1
#
_entry.id   AF-A0A4U3LVQ6-F1
#
_cell.length_a   1.000
_cell.length_b   1.000
_cell.length_c   1.000
_cell.angle_alpha   90.00
_cell.angle_beta   90.00
_cell.angle_gamma   90.00
#
_symmetry.space_group_name_H-M   'P 1'
#
loop_
_entity.id
_entity.type
_entity.pdbx_description
1 polymer ?
#
loop_
_entity_poly.entity_id
_entity_poly.type
_entity_poly.pdbx_seq_one_letter_code
_entity_poly.pdbx_strand_id
1 'polypeptide(L)'
;MLRGRGPGPDRKPGGERRSRRLRQPVPPTAADAPGPHAVGPGCGRAARHPGSVAMNIYQSSQGDAMSSQPTGVGRRDFLKATGLGALGTLALGGLGAGLVRGTGAAAAATTTLALAATDGYITVPGREDDPLYIFGFIPVSTTATVDQLVTQYKGHARTSAPTLDVKQGDDVRITLTNLGLVQRPDLTDSHTVHWHGFDIPSPLNDGVPEVSVAVPIGKQLTYFYRPHREGTYMYHCHFEDVEHVQMGMTGIVFVRPTQDGTTIAGFSRFAYNDGDGSTGYHRHFAILLNEYWREFHDGDRDIQESIATDYDPEWFVLNGRCYPQTTLPNDDPSLAAPLRIATPNPNYDDAPDYSLPNSALVQVNPGERVLLRLANLGYQQHAMQLPGIPMHVIGQDASLLRTTSYWTNTLYIGPGEARDVLFDAPAYSALKPSGSDGRGSYNVYYFKNRDWRRLSSLGAPGPSGMMTEVRVYQNPLPAQSVVSQTYV
;
A
#
# COMPACT_ATOMS: atom_id res chain seq x y z
N MET A 1 -46.22 32.56 -52.80
CA MET A 1 -47.13 33.54 -52.16
C MET A 1 -46.33 34.19 -51.04
N LEU A 2 -45.89 35.46 -51.17
CA LEU A 2 -46.59 36.73 -50.87
C LEU A 2 -46.42 37.22 -49.40
N ARG A 3 -45.53 38.24 -49.22
CA ARG A 3 -45.54 39.34 -48.21
C ARG A 3 -45.40 38.98 -46.70
N GLY A 4 -44.80 39.79 -45.82
CA GLY A 4 -43.93 40.98 -45.98
C GLY A 4 -44.04 42.06 -44.86
N ARG A 5 -42.91 42.56 -44.33
CA ARG A 5 -42.69 43.70 -43.35
C ARG A 5 -43.15 43.43 -41.90
N GLY A 6 -42.56 43.92 -40.80
CA GLY A 6 -41.43 44.85 -40.43
C GLY A 6 -41.72 45.44 -39.01
N PRO A 7 -40.90 46.29 -38.32
CA PRO A 7 -39.52 46.78 -38.52
C PRO A 7 -38.56 46.53 -37.30
N GLY A 8 -37.35 47.15 -37.29
CA GLY A 8 -36.28 47.01 -36.25
C GLY A 8 -36.39 47.95 -35.03
N PRO A 9 -35.29 48.41 -34.37
CA PRO A 9 -33.87 48.52 -34.80
C PRO A 9 -32.88 47.91 -33.73
N ASP A 10 -31.56 48.21 -33.56
CA ASP A 10 -30.54 49.02 -34.29
C ASP A 10 -29.07 48.53 -34.05
N ARG A 11 -28.11 49.15 -34.77
CA ARG A 11 -26.67 49.45 -34.49
C ARG A 11 -25.66 48.43 -33.89
N LYS A 12 -24.69 48.10 -34.77
CA LYS A 12 -23.25 47.76 -34.58
C LYS A 12 -22.42 49.00 -34.11
N PRO A 13 -21.15 48.90 -33.59
CA PRO A 13 -19.91 48.31 -34.20
C PRO A 13 -19.13 47.35 -33.25
N GLY A 14 -18.14 46.53 -33.63
CA GLY A 14 -16.98 46.73 -34.52
C GLY A 14 -15.80 47.30 -33.70
N GLY A 15 -14.57 46.76 -33.66
CA GLY A 15 -13.97 45.62 -34.36
C GLY A 15 -12.56 45.97 -34.83
N GLU A 16 -11.51 45.53 -34.13
CA GLU A 16 -10.11 45.73 -34.58
C GLU A 16 -9.20 44.56 -34.17
N ARG A 17 -8.38 44.05 -35.09
CA ARG A 17 -7.34 43.04 -34.83
C ARG A 17 -5.96 43.72 -34.80
N ARG A 18 -5.11 43.38 -33.84
CA ARG A 18 -3.66 43.68 -33.90
C ARG A 18 -2.81 42.45 -33.63
N SER A 19 -1.81 42.27 -34.46
CA SER A 19 -0.80 41.22 -34.38
C SER A 19 0.19 41.50 -33.24
N ARG A 20 0.59 40.45 -32.49
CA ARG A 20 1.72 40.52 -31.55
C ARG A 20 2.98 40.04 -32.24
N ARG A 21 4.05 40.85 -32.15
CA ARG A 21 5.40 40.47 -32.57
C ARG A 21 6.04 39.55 -31.52
N LEU A 22 6.83 38.58 -32.01
CA LEU A 22 7.78 37.81 -31.21
C LEU A 22 8.76 38.73 -30.48
N ARG A 23 9.09 38.41 -29.23
CA ARG A 23 10.26 38.98 -28.51
C ARG A 23 11.36 37.94 -28.49
N GLN A 24 12.59 38.35 -28.83
CA GLN A 24 13.78 37.52 -28.67
C GLN A 24 14.28 37.58 -27.21
N PRO A 25 14.96 36.54 -26.71
CA PRO A 25 15.59 36.54 -25.39
C PRO A 25 16.87 37.39 -25.37
N VAL A 26 17.19 37.95 -24.20
CA VAL A 26 18.41 38.72 -23.93
C VAL A 26 19.42 37.81 -23.21
N PRO A 27 20.69 37.73 -23.64
CA PRO A 27 21.71 36.92 -22.96
C PRO A 27 22.26 37.62 -21.71
N PRO A 28 22.67 36.88 -20.66
CA PRO A 28 23.30 37.46 -19.48
C PRO A 28 24.73 37.92 -19.76
N THR A 29 25.09 39.09 -19.24
CA THR A 29 26.45 39.67 -19.32
C THR A 29 27.33 39.14 -18.20
N ALA A 30 28.54 38.67 -18.54
CA ALA A 30 29.57 38.31 -17.57
C ALA A 30 30.59 39.45 -17.39
N ALA A 31 30.75 39.93 -16.15
CA ALA A 31 31.94 40.60 -15.63
C ALA A 31 31.78 40.86 -14.12
N ASP A 32 32.53 40.15 -13.28
CA ASP A 32 33.58 40.75 -12.42
C ASP A 32 33.98 39.83 -11.26
N ALA A 33 35.26 39.46 -11.24
CA ALA A 33 35.97 38.93 -10.09
C ALA A 33 37.41 39.43 -10.12
N PRO A 34 37.89 40.05 -9.04
CA PRO A 34 39.10 39.57 -8.39
C PRO A 34 38.94 39.59 -6.85
N GLY A 35 39.38 38.58 -6.11
CA GLY A 35 40.80 38.41 -5.77
C GLY A 35 40.92 37.74 -4.38
N PRO A 36 42.12 37.33 -3.95
CA PRO A 36 42.27 36.16 -3.07
C PRO A 36 42.41 36.49 -1.58
N HIS A 37 41.88 35.62 -0.73
CA HIS A 37 42.33 35.51 0.67
C HIS A 37 43.31 34.35 0.84
N ALA A 38 44.45 34.67 1.45
CA ALA A 38 45.60 33.80 1.58
C ALA A 38 45.42 32.71 2.65
N VAL A 39 46.00 31.53 2.38
CA VAL A 39 46.24 30.47 3.35
C VAL A 39 47.75 30.32 3.54
N GLY A 40 48.19 30.07 4.77
CA GLY A 40 49.50 29.48 5.06
C GLY A 40 49.80 29.41 6.56
N PRO A 41 50.83 28.68 7.00
CA PRO A 41 51.50 27.57 6.29
C PRO A 41 51.78 26.32 7.16
N GLY A 42 51.96 25.16 6.49
CA GLY A 42 52.87 24.05 6.89
C GLY A 42 52.44 23.17 8.07
N CYS A 43 52.63 21.84 8.09
CA CYS A 43 53.62 20.96 7.47
C CYS A 43 53.09 19.49 7.62
N GLY A 44 53.35 18.48 6.79
CA GLY A 44 54.00 18.37 5.47
C GLY A 44 54.33 16.89 5.11
N ARG A 45 54.11 16.47 3.84
CA ARG A 45 54.60 15.23 3.12
C ARG A 45 54.42 13.85 3.80
N ALA A 46 54.20 12.71 3.12
CA ALA A 46 54.45 12.24 1.74
C ALA A 46 53.35 11.22 1.33
N ALA A 47 52.76 11.17 0.13
CA ALA A 47 53.27 10.89 -1.23
C ALA A 47 53.43 9.38 -1.61
N ARG A 48 52.47 8.85 -2.40
CA ARG A 48 52.63 8.07 -3.68
C ARG A 48 51.54 6.99 -3.91
N HIS A 49 50.74 7.21 -4.96
CA HIS A 49 50.11 6.34 -5.99
C HIS A 49 49.69 4.86 -5.75
N PRO A 50 48.71 4.35 -6.54
CA PRO A 50 47.88 3.20 -6.20
C PRO A 50 48.32 1.87 -6.84
N GLY A 51 47.74 0.77 -6.37
CA GLY A 51 47.82 -0.56 -7.00
C GLY A 51 46.51 -1.33 -6.83
N SER A 52 45.93 -1.75 -7.96
CA SER A 52 44.84 -2.72 -8.02
C SER A 52 45.34 -4.14 -7.73
N VAL A 53 44.52 -4.96 -7.07
CA VAL A 53 44.70 -6.43 -7.04
C VAL A 53 43.35 -7.12 -7.16
N ALA A 54 43.30 -8.15 -8.01
CA ALA A 54 42.10 -8.90 -8.38
C ALA A 54 41.95 -10.21 -7.60
N MET A 55 40.86 -10.94 -7.87
CA MET A 55 40.61 -12.29 -7.37
C MET A 55 41.70 -13.31 -7.76
N ASN A 56 41.92 -14.28 -6.87
CA ASN A 56 42.27 -15.69 -7.15
C ASN A 56 41.90 -16.47 -5.87
N ILE A 57 40.92 -17.38 -5.88
CA ILE A 57 41.02 -18.76 -6.40
C ILE A 57 42.30 -19.44 -5.91
N TYR A 58 42.15 -20.33 -4.92
CA TYR A 58 43.15 -21.34 -4.58
C TYR A 58 42.56 -22.74 -4.75
N GLN A 59 42.99 -23.41 -5.81
CA GLN A 59 43.00 -24.87 -5.87
C GLN A 59 44.19 -25.38 -5.05
N SER A 60 44.03 -26.48 -4.34
CA SER A 60 45.14 -27.34 -3.93
C SER A 60 44.76 -28.80 -4.21
N SER A 61 45.74 -29.58 -4.63
CA SER A 61 45.53 -30.91 -5.21
C SER A 61 46.57 -31.90 -4.69
N GLN A 62 46.08 -33.08 -4.30
CA GLN A 62 46.84 -34.29 -3.98
C GLN A 62 47.80 -34.18 -2.76
N GLY A 63 47.99 -35.22 -1.95
CA GLY A 63 47.35 -36.53 -1.94
C GLY A 63 48.30 -37.57 -1.36
N ASP A 64 47.84 -38.36 -0.39
CA ASP A 64 48.49 -39.63 -0.03
C ASP A 64 47.46 -40.57 0.61
N ALA A 65 47.65 -41.87 0.43
CA ALA A 65 46.64 -42.89 0.66
C ALA A 65 46.98 -43.79 1.85
N MET A 66 45.96 -44.33 2.54
CA MET A 66 45.92 -45.75 2.94
C MET A 66 44.51 -46.19 3.39
N SER A 67 44.28 -47.50 3.33
CA SER A 67 42.97 -48.17 3.24
C SER A 67 42.33 -48.59 4.58
N SER A 68 40.99 -48.59 4.65
CA SER A 68 40.19 -49.78 5.04
C SER A 68 38.68 -49.60 4.75
N GLN A 69 37.94 -50.72 4.65
CA GLN A 69 36.58 -50.86 4.09
C GLN A 69 35.41 -50.44 5.02
N PRO A 70 34.15 -50.31 4.51
CA PRO A 70 33.08 -49.51 5.13
C PRO A 70 31.97 -50.32 5.83
N THR A 71 31.14 -49.61 6.61
CA THR A 71 29.78 -50.04 6.99
C THR A 71 28.77 -48.95 6.65
N GLY A 72 27.94 -49.18 5.64
CA GLY A 72 26.85 -48.27 5.25
C GLY A 72 25.49 -48.77 5.71
N VAL A 73 24.54 -47.85 5.89
CA VAL A 73 23.10 -48.13 5.87
C VAL A 73 22.45 -47.11 4.94
N GLY A 74 21.84 -47.58 3.86
CA GLY A 74 21.25 -46.75 2.81
C GLY A 74 19.72 -46.72 2.88
N ARG A 75 19.10 -45.77 2.16
CA ARG A 75 17.65 -45.51 2.15
C ARG A 75 16.76 -46.60 1.49
N ARG A 76 17.05 -47.89 1.67
CA ARG A 76 16.28 -49.01 1.09
C ARG A 76 15.77 -50.06 2.07
N ASP A 77 16.11 -49.98 3.35
CA ASP A 77 15.74 -51.00 4.36
C ASP A 77 14.41 -50.73 5.12
N PHE A 78 13.65 -49.69 4.75
CA PHE A 78 12.42 -49.30 5.47
C PHE A 78 11.10 -49.85 4.89
N LEU A 79 11.13 -50.68 3.83
CA LEU A 79 9.92 -51.09 3.08
C LEU A 79 9.75 -52.61 2.93
N LYS A 80 10.06 -53.39 3.99
CA LYS A 80 9.83 -54.85 4.04
C LYS A 80 9.30 -55.39 5.38
N ALA A 81 8.20 -54.80 5.85
CA ALA A 81 7.26 -55.37 6.82
C ALA A 81 5.97 -54.51 6.75
N THR A 82 4.75 -55.01 6.58
CA THR A 82 4.20 -56.37 6.68
C THR A 82 3.10 -56.58 5.62
N GLY A 83 2.79 -57.83 5.27
CA GLY A 83 1.64 -58.16 4.42
C GLY A 83 1.02 -59.50 4.78
N LEU A 84 -0.32 -59.58 4.64
CA LEU A 84 -1.22 -60.74 4.70
C LEU A 84 -1.49 -61.41 6.06
N GLY A 85 -2.78 -61.61 6.38
CA GLY A 85 -3.21 -62.75 7.22
C GLY A 85 -4.58 -62.70 7.90
N ALA A 86 -5.60 -63.25 7.21
CA ALA A 86 -6.78 -63.96 7.76
C ALA A 86 -7.97 -63.22 8.44
N LEU A 87 -9.16 -63.77 8.17
CA LEU A 87 -10.47 -63.45 8.75
C LEU A 87 -10.66 -64.13 10.13
N GLY A 88 -11.44 -63.49 11.01
CA GLY A 88 -11.92 -64.11 12.25
C GLY A 88 -13.08 -63.35 12.88
N THR A 89 -14.31 -63.85 12.72
CA THR A 89 -15.51 -63.24 13.31
C THR A 89 -15.64 -63.64 14.79
N LEU A 90 -15.53 -62.69 15.70
CA LEU A 90 -15.93 -62.86 17.10
C LEU A 90 -16.62 -61.58 17.59
N ALA A 91 -17.93 -61.69 17.83
CA ALA A 91 -18.69 -60.67 18.54
C ALA A 91 -18.75 -61.06 20.02
N LEU A 92 -18.28 -60.18 20.91
CA LEU A 92 -18.72 -60.02 22.29
C LEU A 92 -18.16 -58.70 22.83
N GLY A 93 -18.97 -57.95 23.57
CA GLY A 93 -18.70 -56.53 23.87
C GLY A 93 -17.70 -56.28 24.99
N GLY A 94 -17.06 -55.12 24.94
CA GLY A 94 -16.22 -54.59 26.01
C GLY A 94 -15.92 -53.10 25.78
N LEU A 95 -16.45 -52.24 26.64
CA LEU A 95 -16.17 -50.80 26.60
C LEU A 95 -14.72 -50.55 27.05
N GLY A 96 -13.85 -50.16 26.12
CA GLY A 96 -12.47 -49.76 26.38
C GLY A 96 -12.05 -48.66 25.40
N ALA A 97 -11.86 -47.44 25.91
CA ALA A 97 -11.65 -46.26 25.07
C ALA A 97 -10.31 -46.32 24.31
N GLY A 98 -10.38 -46.69 23.03
CA GLY A 98 -9.27 -46.49 22.10
C GLY A 98 -9.01 -45.01 21.90
N LEU A 99 -7.79 -44.56 22.21
CA LEU A 99 -7.35 -43.19 21.97
C LEU A 99 -7.20 -42.97 20.45
N VAL A 100 -8.31 -42.63 19.78
CA VAL A 100 -8.26 -42.15 18.40
C VAL A 100 -7.56 -40.79 18.41
N ARG A 101 -6.24 -40.81 18.20
CA ARG A 101 -5.50 -39.61 17.78
C ARG A 101 -6.02 -39.22 16.40
N GLY A 102 -7.08 -38.43 16.38
CA GLY A 102 -7.58 -37.76 15.19
C GLY A 102 -6.59 -36.71 14.73
N THR A 103 -5.47 -37.12 14.14
CA THR A 103 -4.55 -36.24 13.41
C THR A 103 -5.12 -35.91 12.03
N GLY A 104 -6.39 -35.50 11.99
CA GLY A 104 -6.91 -34.69 10.91
C GLY A 104 -6.53 -33.25 11.23
N ALA A 105 -5.37 -32.80 10.75
CA ALA A 105 -5.16 -31.36 10.65
C ALA A 105 -6.31 -30.81 9.79
N ALA A 106 -7.06 -29.85 10.32
CA ALA A 106 -8.10 -29.20 9.54
C ALA A 106 -7.47 -28.64 8.27
N ALA A 107 -8.05 -28.95 7.11
CA ALA A 107 -7.54 -28.42 5.85
C ALA A 107 -7.56 -26.90 5.89
N ALA A 108 -6.46 -26.26 5.49
CA ALA A 108 -6.37 -24.82 5.36
C ALA A 108 -7.54 -24.29 4.52
N ALA A 109 -8.19 -23.20 4.96
CA ALA A 109 -9.21 -22.58 4.13
C ALA A 109 -8.55 -21.95 2.91
N THR A 110 -9.24 -21.90 1.76
CA THR A 110 -8.71 -21.24 0.56
C THR A 110 -9.39 -19.91 0.34
N THR A 111 -8.68 -18.81 0.57
CA THR A 111 -9.05 -17.46 0.13
C THR A 111 -8.70 -17.31 -1.34
N THR A 112 -9.67 -16.95 -2.18
CA THR A 112 -9.43 -16.64 -3.61
C THR A 112 -9.84 -15.21 -3.90
N LEU A 113 -8.93 -14.45 -4.50
CA LEU A 113 -9.06 -13.03 -4.81
C LEU A 113 -8.72 -12.82 -6.29
N ALA A 114 -9.24 -11.74 -6.88
CA ALA A 114 -8.84 -11.29 -8.21
C ALA A 114 -8.66 -9.77 -8.23
N LEU A 115 -7.60 -9.34 -8.92
CA LEU A 115 -7.24 -7.96 -9.16
C LEU A 115 -7.18 -7.71 -10.67
N ALA A 116 -7.68 -6.57 -11.11
CA ALA A 116 -7.43 -6.06 -12.46
C ALA A 116 -6.46 -4.87 -12.39
N ALA A 117 -5.47 -4.83 -13.29
CA ALA A 117 -4.57 -3.70 -13.48
C ALA A 117 -4.93 -2.93 -14.75
N THR A 118 -4.97 -1.60 -14.64
CA THR A 118 -5.33 -0.64 -15.69
C THR A 118 -4.97 0.78 -15.23
N ASP A 119 -5.26 1.79 -16.05
CA ASP A 119 -5.08 3.21 -15.77
C ASP A 119 -6.37 3.92 -15.31
N GLY A 120 -6.26 5.20 -14.95
CA GLY A 120 -7.37 6.05 -14.56
C GLY A 120 -6.88 7.40 -14.05
N TYR A 121 -7.68 8.07 -13.22
CA TYR A 121 -7.39 9.40 -12.70
C TYR A 121 -7.68 9.50 -11.20
N ILE A 122 -7.00 10.42 -10.48
CA ILE A 122 -7.33 10.84 -9.11
C ILE A 122 -7.45 12.35 -8.97
N THR A 123 -8.41 12.81 -8.19
CA THR A 123 -8.47 14.20 -7.72
C THR A 123 -7.79 14.35 -6.37
N VAL A 124 -6.70 15.13 -6.34
CA VAL A 124 -6.02 15.60 -5.11
C VAL A 124 -6.27 17.11 -4.90
N PRO A 125 -6.09 17.65 -3.68
CA PRO A 125 -6.36 19.06 -3.41
C PRO A 125 -5.50 20.00 -4.26
N GLY A 126 -6.15 20.96 -4.93
CA GLY A 126 -5.52 21.89 -5.88
C GLY A 126 -5.47 21.39 -7.33
N ARG A 127 -6.03 20.20 -7.61
CA ARG A 127 -6.09 19.53 -8.93
C ARG A 127 -7.52 19.07 -9.25
N GLU A 128 -8.53 19.75 -8.73
CA GLU A 128 -9.95 19.43 -8.92
C GLU A 128 -10.41 19.52 -10.39
N ASP A 129 -9.86 20.47 -11.16
CA ASP A 129 -10.17 20.70 -12.58
C ASP A 129 -9.18 20.01 -13.56
N ASP A 130 -8.11 19.39 -13.04
CA ASP A 130 -7.02 18.75 -13.80
C ASP A 130 -6.51 17.56 -12.99
N PRO A 131 -7.19 16.39 -12.99
CA PRO A 131 -6.82 15.29 -12.11
C PRO A 131 -5.46 14.67 -12.48
N LEU A 132 -4.78 14.03 -11.54
CA LEU A 132 -3.53 13.30 -11.80
C LEU A 132 -3.86 11.97 -12.49
N TYR A 133 -3.09 11.63 -13.53
CA TYR A 133 -3.15 10.32 -14.19
C TYR A 133 -2.51 9.24 -13.31
N ILE A 134 -3.10 8.05 -13.24
CA ILE A 134 -2.65 6.95 -12.36
C ILE A 134 -2.74 5.58 -13.05
N PHE A 135 -1.96 4.64 -12.53
CA PHE A 135 -2.17 3.20 -12.68
C PHE A 135 -2.66 2.63 -11.35
N GLY A 136 -3.39 1.51 -11.37
CA GLY A 136 -3.87 0.94 -10.11
C GLY A 136 -4.44 -0.47 -10.21
N PHE A 137 -4.66 -1.06 -9.04
CA PHE A 137 -5.30 -2.36 -8.91
C PHE A 137 -6.75 -2.21 -8.44
N ILE A 138 -7.67 -2.85 -9.15
CA ILE A 138 -9.11 -2.86 -8.86
C ILE A 138 -9.48 -4.26 -8.34
N PRO A 139 -10.24 -4.40 -7.23
CA PRO A 139 -10.75 -5.70 -6.81
C PRO A 139 -11.90 -6.12 -7.73
N VAL A 140 -11.80 -7.31 -8.33
CA VAL A 140 -12.76 -7.79 -9.33
C VAL A 140 -13.27 -9.20 -9.01
N SER A 141 -14.33 -9.62 -9.71
CA SER A 141 -14.87 -10.98 -9.55
C SER A 141 -13.87 -12.04 -9.98
N THR A 142 -13.72 -13.08 -9.16
CA THR A 142 -12.86 -14.25 -9.42
C THR A 142 -13.38 -15.14 -10.56
N THR A 143 -14.60 -14.88 -11.06
CA THR A 143 -15.25 -15.68 -12.11
C THR A 143 -15.55 -14.88 -13.39
N ALA A 144 -15.16 -13.60 -13.46
CA ALA A 144 -15.34 -12.80 -14.66
C ALA A 144 -14.34 -13.19 -15.75
N THR A 145 -14.75 -13.11 -17.02
CA THR A 145 -13.84 -13.27 -18.17
C THR A 145 -13.03 -12.00 -18.38
N VAL A 146 -11.87 -12.11 -19.05
CA VAL A 146 -11.05 -10.92 -19.41
C VAL A 146 -11.88 -9.89 -20.18
N ASP A 147 -12.71 -10.30 -21.13
CA ASP A 147 -13.55 -9.39 -21.92
C ASP A 147 -14.58 -8.63 -21.06
N GLN A 148 -15.18 -9.30 -20.06
CA GLN A 148 -16.08 -8.67 -19.08
C GLN A 148 -15.31 -7.64 -18.23
N LEU A 149 -14.10 -7.99 -17.78
CA LEU A 149 -13.26 -7.09 -17.00
C LEU A 149 -12.81 -5.87 -17.81
N VAL A 150 -12.42 -6.06 -19.08
CA VAL A 150 -12.07 -4.96 -19.99
C VAL A 150 -13.26 -4.02 -20.20
N THR A 151 -14.46 -4.56 -20.40
CA THR A 151 -15.67 -3.77 -20.65
C THR A 151 -16.13 -2.98 -19.41
N GLN A 152 -15.86 -3.49 -18.21
CA GLN A 152 -16.36 -2.91 -16.96
C GLN A 152 -15.35 -2.01 -16.23
N TYR A 153 -14.06 -2.29 -16.35
CA TYR A 153 -13.04 -1.70 -15.46
C TYR A 153 -11.85 -1.05 -16.16
N LYS A 154 -11.65 -1.26 -17.47
CA LYS A 154 -10.48 -0.65 -18.16
C LYS A 154 -10.60 0.87 -18.14
N GLY A 155 -9.58 1.57 -17.67
CA GLY A 155 -9.59 3.04 -17.51
C GLY A 155 -10.14 3.54 -16.17
N HIS A 156 -10.56 2.66 -15.26
CA HIS A 156 -11.18 3.01 -13.97
C HIS A 156 -10.30 2.60 -12.76
N ALA A 157 -8.98 2.83 -12.84
CA ALA A 157 -8.02 2.48 -11.79
C ALA A 157 -8.36 3.07 -10.41
N ARG A 158 -7.82 2.42 -9.37
CA ARG A 158 -7.99 2.83 -7.97
C ARG A 158 -6.65 2.83 -7.23
N THR A 159 -6.47 3.81 -6.35
CA THR A 159 -5.32 3.92 -5.46
C THR A 159 -5.72 4.47 -4.08
N SER A 160 -5.16 4.02 -2.95
CA SER A 160 -4.35 2.80 -2.86
C SER A 160 -5.13 1.57 -3.30
N ALA A 161 -4.41 0.54 -3.74
CA ALA A 161 -4.96 -0.77 -4.03
C ALA A 161 -5.70 -1.35 -2.80
N PRO A 162 -6.60 -2.34 -2.99
CA PRO A 162 -7.39 -2.91 -1.90
C PRO A 162 -6.54 -3.33 -0.70
N THR A 163 -6.96 -2.94 0.50
CA THR A 163 -6.37 -3.52 1.72
C THR A 163 -6.70 -5.01 1.76
N LEU A 164 -5.68 -5.87 1.77
CA LEU A 164 -5.86 -7.32 1.81
C LEU A 164 -5.75 -7.83 3.26
N ASP A 165 -6.76 -8.59 3.68
CA ASP A 165 -6.84 -9.28 4.97
C ASP A 165 -6.86 -10.79 4.70
N VAL A 166 -5.80 -11.47 5.13
CA VAL A 166 -5.69 -12.94 5.03
C VAL A 166 -5.36 -13.53 6.40
N LYS A 167 -5.63 -14.82 6.60
CA LYS A 167 -5.31 -15.52 7.86
C LYS A 167 -4.04 -16.34 7.73
N GLN A 168 -3.23 -16.37 8.79
CA GLN A 168 -2.05 -17.21 8.87
C GLN A 168 -2.39 -18.69 8.67
N GLY A 169 -1.64 -19.35 7.79
CA GLY A 169 -1.79 -20.77 7.46
C GLY A 169 -2.89 -21.12 6.46
N ASP A 170 -3.77 -20.20 6.10
CA ASP A 170 -4.76 -20.39 5.02
C ASP A 170 -4.08 -20.31 3.64
N ASP A 171 -4.66 -20.98 2.65
CA ASP A 171 -4.21 -20.91 1.26
C ASP A 171 -4.77 -19.66 0.59
N VAL A 172 -3.90 -18.88 -0.06
CA VAL A 172 -4.28 -17.64 -0.74
C VAL A 172 -3.99 -17.78 -2.23
N ARG A 173 -5.02 -17.53 -3.05
CA ARG A 173 -4.93 -17.48 -4.52
C ARG A 173 -5.28 -16.09 -4.99
N ILE A 174 -4.42 -15.47 -5.78
CA ILE A 174 -4.63 -14.11 -6.29
C ILE A 174 -4.45 -14.14 -7.79
N THR A 175 -5.52 -13.88 -8.53
CA THR A 175 -5.45 -13.74 -9.99
C THR A 175 -5.28 -12.27 -10.34
N LEU A 176 -4.14 -11.92 -10.95
CA LEU A 176 -3.96 -10.62 -11.61
C LEU A 176 -4.38 -10.75 -13.08
N THR A 177 -5.22 -9.82 -13.55
CA THR A 177 -5.54 -9.64 -14.98
C THR A 177 -5.06 -8.26 -15.42
N ASN A 178 -4.28 -8.18 -16.49
CA ASN A 178 -3.87 -6.91 -17.08
C ASN A 178 -4.86 -6.51 -18.19
N LEU A 179 -5.55 -5.37 -18.03
CA LEU A 179 -6.52 -4.85 -19.00
C LEU A 179 -5.89 -3.90 -20.03
N GLY A 180 -4.64 -3.51 -19.83
CA GLY A 180 -3.96 -2.42 -20.51
C GLY A 180 -4.54 -1.05 -20.16
N LEU A 181 -4.00 -0.02 -20.81
CA LEU A 181 -4.29 1.38 -20.52
C LEU A 181 -5.21 2.00 -21.60
N VAL A 182 -5.96 3.04 -21.25
CA VAL A 182 -6.85 3.83 -22.12
C VAL A 182 -6.18 5.11 -22.59
N GLN A 183 -5.56 5.86 -21.68
CA GLN A 183 -4.85 7.11 -21.97
C GLN A 183 -3.53 6.86 -22.71
N ARG A 184 -2.80 5.80 -22.34
CA ARG A 184 -1.53 5.39 -22.94
C ARG A 184 -1.63 4.02 -23.62
N PRO A 185 -2.40 3.87 -24.72
CA PRO A 185 -2.55 2.60 -25.43
C PRO A 185 -1.29 2.18 -26.19
N ASP A 186 -0.29 3.07 -26.25
CA ASP A 186 1.05 2.84 -26.78
C ASP A 186 1.99 2.15 -25.78
N LEU A 187 1.75 2.29 -24.47
CA LEU A 187 2.45 1.53 -23.44
C LEU A 187 1.94 0.08 -23.46
N THR A 188 2.86 -0.86 -23.67
CA THR A 188 2.55 -2.30 -23.77
C THR A 188 2.86 -3.06 -22.48
N ASP A 189 2.85 -2.32 -21.37
CA ASP A 189 3.30 -2.72 -20.07
C ASP A 189 2.65 -4.00 -19.57
N SER A 190 3.49 -4.82 -18.93
CA SER A 190 3.03 -5.93 -18.13
C SER A 190 2.88 -5.48 -16.68
N HIS A 191 2.09 -6.19 -15.89
CA HIS A 191 2.00 -5.92 -14.45
C HIS A 191 2.27 -7.18 -13.64
N THR A 192 2.70 -7.01 -12.40
CA THR A 192 2.95 -8.08 -11.43
C THR A 192 2.28 -7.78 -10.10
N VAL A 193 2.34 -8.73 -9.16
CA VAL A 193 2.08 -8.46 -7.73
C VAL A 193 3.27 -8.97 -6.92
N HIS A 194 4.09 -8.04 -6.42
CA HIS A 194 5.20 -8.30 -5.50
C HIS A 194 4.84 -8.00 -4.05
N TRP A 195 5.58 -8.58 -3.10
CA TRP A 195 5.30 -8.55 -1.66
C TRP A 195 6.57 -8.23 -0.86
N HIS A 196 6.57 -7.11 -0.15
CA HIS A 196 7.61 -6.85 0.83
C HIS A 196 7.40 -7.75 2.06
N GLY A 197 8.23 -8.78 2.18
CA GLY A 197 8.41 -9.58 3.39
C GLY A 197 7.65 -10.91 3.47
N PHE A 198 6.82 -11.28 2.49
CA PHE A 198 6.19 -12.61 2.49
C PHE A 198 7.23 -13.72 2.30
N ASP A 199 7.13 -14.79 3.08
CA ASP A 199 7.81 -16.07 2.84
C ASP A 199 7.21 -16.73 1.56
N ILE A 200 7.68 -16.31 0.38
CA ILE A 200 7.19 -16.79 -0.92
C ILE A 200 7.60 -18.25 -1.20
N PRO A 201 6.73 -19.07 -1.81
CA PRO A 201 7.02 -20.49 -2.03
C PRO A 201 7.96 -20.78 -3.21
N SER A 202 8.14 -19.82 -4.11
CA SER A 202 8.96 -19.93 -5.33
C SER A 202 9.13 -18.55 -5.96
N PRO A 203 10.28 -18.23 -6.61
CA PRO A 203 10.47 -17.00 -7.38
C PRO A 203 9.37 -16.73 -8.42
N LEU A 204 8.70 -17.75 -8.93
CA LEU A 204 7.55 -17.58 -9.84
C LEU A 204 6.39 -16.79 -9.20
N ASN A 205 6.25 -16.84 -7.87
CA ASN A 205 5.22 -16.10 -7.13
C ASN A 205 5.77 -14.82 -6.48
N ASP A 206 7.01 -14.40 -6.75
CA ASP A 206 7.58 -13.19 -6.15
C ASP A 206 7.03 -11.91 -6.79
N GLY A 207 6.66 -11.96 -8.07
CA GLY A 207 6.22 -10.78 -8.82
C GLY A 207 7.35 -9.84 -9.26
N VAL A 208 8.62 -10.20 -9.07
CA VAL A 208 9.78 -9.46 -9.57
C VAL A 208 10.06 -9.92 -11.02
N PRO A 209 9.83 -9.09 -12.06
CA PRO A 209 9.72 -9.57 -13.44
C PRO A 209 11.00 -10.22 -14.00
N GLU A 210 12.18 -9.95 -13.44
CA GLU A 210 13.46 -10.56 -13.80
C GLU A 210 13.56 -12.05 -13.39
N VAL A 211 12.77 -12.47 -12.39
CA VAL A 211 12.80 -13.83 -11.80
C VAL A 211 11.41 -14.50 -11.70
N SER A 212 10.35 -13.76 -11.99
CA SER A 212 8.94 -14.18 -11.99
C SER A 212 8.34 -14.14 -13.41
N VAL A 213 7.02 -14.16 -13.51
CA VAL A 213 6.29 -13.90 -14.76
C VAL A 213 5.47 -12.62 -14.61
N ALA A 214 5.72 -11.64 -15.48
CA ALA A 214 4.85 -10.48 -15.65
C ALA A 214 3.62 -10.81 -16.50
N VAL A 215 2.49 -10.15 -16.25
CA VAL A 215 1.21 -10.40 -16.91
C VAL A 215 1.02 -9.42 -18.08
N PRO A 216 1.09 -9.85 -19.35
CA PRO A 216 0.88 -8.98 -20.50
C PRO A 216 -0.58 -8.55 -20.66
N ILE A 217 -0.82 -7.48 -21.41
CA ILE A 217 -2.16 -6.95 -21.71
C ILE A 217 -3.08 -8.05 -22.27
N GLY A 218 -4.30 -8.13 -21.75
CA GLY A 218 -5.30 -9.13 -22.12
C GLY A 218 -4.96 -10.55 -21.65
N LYS A 219 -4.10 -10.70 -20.63
CA LYS A 219 -3.76 -11.97 -19.98
C LYS A 219 -4.02 -11.91 -18.49
N GLN A 220 -4.00 -13.08 -17.87
CA GLN A 220 -4.13 -13.25 -16.43
C GLN A 220 -3.15 -14.31 -15.90
N LEU A 221 -2.70 -14.13 -14.67
CA LEU A 221 -1.86 -15.07 -13.92
C LEU A 221 -2.41 -15.24 -12.52
N THR A 222 -2.51 -16.48 -12.05
CA THR A 222 -2.87 -16.79 -10.67
C THR A 222 -1.62 -17.13 -9.86
N TYR A 223 -1.38 -16.33 -8.84
CA TYR A 223 -0.36 -16.53 -7.83
C TYR A 223 -0.88 -17.37 -6.66
N PHE A 224 0.01 -18.10 -5.98
CA PHE A 224 -0.31 -19.00 -4.88
C PHE A 224 0.59 -18.74 -3.67
N TYR A 225 -0.02 -18.49 -2.50
CA TYR A 225 0.67 -18.21 -1.25
C TYR A 225 0.07 -19.00 -0.09
N ARG A 226 0.87 -19.21 0.96
CA ARG A 226 0.39 -19.64 2.28
C ARG A 226 1.17 -18.82 3.32
N PRO A 227 0.62 -17.71 3.82
CA PRO A 227 1.36 -16.86 4.75
C PRO A 227 1.58 -17.58 6.08
N HIS A 228 2.84 -17.90 6.37
CA HIS A 228 3.24 -18.64 7.57
C HIS A 228 3.44 -17.75 8.81
N ARG A 229 3.59 -16.43 8.61
CA ARG A 229 3.82 -15.44 9.68
C ARG A 229 2.75 -14.35 9.64
N GLU A 230 2.23 -14.04 10.80
CA GLU A 230 1.32 -12.93 11.04
C GLU A 230 2.05 -11.57 11.03
N GLY A 231 1.31 -10.48 10.79
CA GLY A 231 1.86 -9.12 10.81
C GLY A 231 1.49 -8.28 9.59
N THR A 232 2.11 -7.11 9.45
CA THR A 232 1.89 -6.15 8.35
C THR A 232 2.96 -6.26 7.28
N TYR A 233 2.49 -6.30 6.05
CA TYR A 233 3.25 -6.34 4.81
C TYR A 233 2.65 -5.32 3.83
N MET A 234 3.22 -5.23 2.64
CA MET A 234 2.71 -4.38 1.56
C MET A 234 2.96 -5.06 0.22
N TYR A 235 2.21 -4.65 -0.80
CA TYR A 235 2.30 -5.22 -2.14
C TYR A 235 2.20 -4.14 -3.21
N HIS A 236 2.88 -4.36 -4.34
CA HIS A 236 2.86 -3.42 -5.46
C HIS A 236 3.17 -4.11 -6.81
N CYS A 237 3.03 -3.37 -7.91
CA CYS A 237 3.61 -3.79 -9.18
C CYS A 237 5.14 -3.58 -9.15
N HIS A 238 5.89 -4.54 -9.68
CA HIS A 238 7.35 -4.47 -9.79
C HIS A 238 7.83 -4.49 -11.27
N PHE A 239 6.90 -4.42 -12.22
CA PHE A 239 7.23 -4.01 -13.59
C PHE A 239 7.44 -2.50 -13.58
N GLU A 240 8.56 -2.04 -14.15
CA GLU A 240 9.01 -0.63 -14.15
C GLU A 240 8.69 0.06 -12.81
N ASP A 241 9.25 -0.53 -11.73
CA ASP A 241 8.83 -0.32 -10.35
C ASP A 241 8.73 1.15 -9.95
N VAL A 242 9.71 1.96 -10.36
CA VAL A 242 9.74 3.40 -10.11
C VAL A 242 8.48 4.11 -10.64
N GLU A 243 8.07 3.80 -11.88
CA GLU A 243 6.86 4.34 -12.49
C GLU A 243 5.62 3.74 -11.83
N HIS A 244 5.48 2.41 -11.81
CA HIS A 244 4.19 1.80 -11.42
C HIS A 244 3.84 2.02 -9.94
N VAL A 245 4.84 2.11 -9.05
CA VAL A 245 4.66 2.50 -7.65
C VAL A 245 4.27 3.98 -7.53
N GLN A 246 4.93 4.87 -8.28
CA GLN A 246 4.65 6.30 -8.30
C GLN A 246 3.25 6.60 -8.86
N MET A 247 2.87 5.88 -9.92
CA MET A 247 1.57 5.97 -10.58
C MET A 247 0.43 5.37 -9.76
N GLY A 248 0.71 4.70 -8.64
CA GLY A 248 -0.29 4.35 -7.62
C GLY A 248 -0.61 2.86 -7.48
N MET A 249 0.14 1.95 -8.11
CA MET A 249 -0.04 0.49 -8.00
C MET A 249 0.48 -0.09 -6.67
N THR A 250 0.03 0.49 -5.54
CA THR A 250 0.54 0.22 -4.19
C THR A 250 -0.58 -0.14 -3.23
N GLY A 251 -0.36 -1.15 -2.39
CA GLY A 251 -1.36 -1.67 -1.45
C GLY A 251 -0.76 -2.19 -0.15
N ILE A 252 -1.59 -2.30 0.88
CA ILE A 252 -1.22 -2.84 2.19
C ILE A 252 -1.91 -4.19 2.41
N VAL A 253 -1.19 -5.14 2.99
CA VAL A 253 -1.69 -6.49 3.28
C VAL A 253 -1.26 -6.91 4.68
N PHE A 254 -2.15 -7.52 5.43
CA PHE A 254 -1.79 -8.08 6.73
C PHE A 254 -2.30 -9.50 6.89
N VAL A 255 -1.54 -10.26 7.66
CA VAL A 255 -1.82 -11.65 7.98
C VAL A 255 -2.30 -11.69 9.43
N ARG A 256 -3.56 -12.04 9.65
CA ARG A 256 -4.13 -12.21 10.99
C ARG A 256 -3.51 -13.43 11.69
N PRO A 257 -3.16 -13.31 12.99
CA PRO A 257 -2.60 -14.41 13.76
C PRO A 257 -3.56 -15.58 13.88
N THR A 258 -3.02 -16.79 14.04
CA THR A 258 -3.84 -17.97 14.38
C THR A 258 -4.61 -17.83 15.71
N GLN A 259 -4.15 -17.00 16.65
CA GLN A 259 -4.88 -16.74 17.90
C GLN A 259 -6.08 -15.78 17.79
N ASP A 260 -6.34 -15.17 16.62
CA ASP A 260 -7.57 -14.38 16.41
C ASP A 260 -8.83 -15.23 16.60
N GLY A 261 -9.79 -14.70 17.35
CA GLY A 261 -11.00 -15.40 17.75
C GLY A 261 -10.88 -16.25 19.02
N THR A 262 -9.70 -16.32 19.65
CA THR A 262 -9.56 -16.80 21.04
C THR A 262 -10.01 -15.70 22.04
N THR A 263 -9.86 -15.93 23.35
CA THR A 263 -10.07 -14.89 24.36
C THR A 263 -8.89 -14.88 25.33
N ILE A 264 -8.07 -13.83 25.28
CA ILE A 264 -6.86 -13.67 26.11
C ILE A 264 -6.83 -12.23 26.62
N ALA A 265 -6.61 -12.04 27.93
CA ALA A 265 -6.56 -10.73 28.60
C ALA A 265 -7.78 -9.81 28.33
N GLY A 266 -8.95 -10.36 27.98
CA GLY A 266 -10.16 -9.61 27.64
C GLY A 266 -10.31 -9.25 26.16
N PHE A 267 -9.32 -9.56 25.33
CA PHE A 267 -9.34 -9.33 23.87
C PHE A 267 -9.69 -10.61 23.10
N SER A 268 -10.22 -10.43 21.89
CA SER A 268 -10.49 -11.52 20.93
C SER A 268 -9.89 -11.30 19.54
N ARG A 269 -9.10 -10.23 19.38
CA ARG A 269 -8.36 -9.86 18.18
C ARG A 269 -6.98 -9.37 18.60
N PHE A 270 -5.94 -9.77 17.87
CA PHE A 270 -4.54 -9.60 18.24
C PHE A 270 -3.72 -9.20 17.01
N ALA A 271 -2.67 -8.38 17.22
CA ALA A 271 -1.81 -8.02 16.10
C ALA A 271 -0.84 -9.16 15.72
N TYR A 272 -0.43 -9.96 16.71
CA TYR A 272 0.53 -11.07 16.60
C TYR A 272 0.08 -12.32 17.40
N ASN A 273 0.76 -13.46 17.26
CA ASN A 273 0.61 -14.61 18.19
C ASN A 273 1.43 -14.39 19.47
N ASP A 274 0.99 -13.46 20.32
CA ASP A 274 1.72 -13.12 21.55
C ASP A 274 1.59 -14.17 22.67
N GLY A 275 0.47 -14.93 22.72
CA GLY A 275 0.15 -15.88 23.77
C GLY A 275 -0.22 -15.27 25.14
N ASP A 276 -0.16 -13.95 25.29
CA ASP A 276 -0.35 -13.21 26.54
C ASP A 276 -1.38 -12.05 26.44
N GLY A 277 -1.84 -11.74 25.23
CA GLY A 277 -2.80 -10.68 24.93
C GLY A 277 -2.23 -9.27 24.91
N SER A 278 -0.91 -9.09 25.00
CA SER A 278 -0.24 -7.79 24.94
C SER A 278 -0.51 -7.01 23.64
N THR A 279 -0.75 -7.72 22.53
CA THR A 279 -1.08 -7.17 21.21
C THR A 279 -2.57 -7.13 20.91
N GLY A 280 -3.42 -7.40 21.91
CA GLY A 280 -4.88 -7.39 21.79
C GLY A 280 -5.44 -6.00 21.45
N TYR A 281 -6.51 -5.93 20.65
CA TYR A 281 -7.16 -4.65 20.27
C TYR A 281 -8.68 -4.77 20.09
N HIS A 282 -9.36 -3.62 20.08
CA HIS A 282 -10.80 -3.51 19.78
C HIS A 282 -11.05 -3.08 18.33
N ARG A 283 -10.31 -2.06 17.87
CA ARG A 283 -10.38 -1.52 16.50
C ARG A 283 -9.03 -1.58 15.80
N HIS A 284 -9.10 -1.59 14.47
CA HIS A 284 -7.99 -1.79 13.56
C HIS A 284 -8.15 -0.88 12.33
N PHE A 285 -7.09 -0.11 12.03
CA PHE A 285 -7.00 0.75 10.86
C PHE A 285 -5.68 0.49 10.13
N ALA A 286 -5.75 0.40 8.81
CA ALA A 286 -4.62 0.28 7.91
C ALA A 286 -4.36 1.63 7.21
N ILE A 287 -3.11 2.09 7.23
CA ILE A 287 -2.69 3.37 6.63
C ILE A 287 -1.42 3.14 5.81
N LEU A 288 -1.55 3.21 4.48
CA LEU A 288 -0.44 3.23 3.54
C LEU A 288 0.01 4.69 3.31
N LEU A 289 1.31 4.93 3.46
CA LEU A 289 1.98 6.17 3.13
C LEU A 289 2.58 6.04 1.72
N ASN A 290 2.43 7.11 0.93
CA ASN A 290 3.03 7.27 -0.39
C ASN A 290 3.08 8.79 -0.71
N GLU A 291 3.75 9.19 -1.79
CA GLU A 291 3.74 10.56 -2.29
C GLU A 291 3.51 10.62 -3.81
N TYR A 292 2.84 11.69 -4.26
CA TYR A 292 2.60 11.96 -5.68
C TYR A 292 3.44 13.13 -6.16
N TRP A 293 4.20 12.90 -7.23
CA TRP A 293 5.01 13.90 -7.92
C TRP A 293 4.40 14.20 -9.29
N ARG A 294 3.96 15.44 -9.49
CA ARG A 294 3.17 15.84 -10.67
C ARG A 294 3.86 15.47 -11.98
N GLU A 295 5.19 15.59 -12.04
CA GLU A 295 5.94 15.49 -13.28
C GLU A 295 5.89 14.05 -13.81
N PHE A 296 5.83 13.07 -12.91
CA PHE A 296 5.61 11.67 -13.28
C PHE A 296 4.19 11.47 -13.82
N HIS A 297 3.16 11.90 -13.07
CA HIS A 297 1.77 11.69 -13.46
C HIS A 297 1.38 12.43 -14.76
N ASP A 298 1.73 13.71 -14.88
CA ASP A 298 1.45 14.51 -16.08
C ASP A 298 2.39 14.15 -17.23
N GLY A 299 3.65 13.78 -16.94
CA GLY A 299 4.61 13.31 -17.94
C GLY A 299 4.17 12.02 -18.60
N ASP A 300 3.73 11.03 -17.81
CA ASP A 300 3.14 9.79 -18.32
C ASP A 300 1.87 10.05 -19.12
N ARG A 301 1.01 10.97 -18.67
CA ARG A 301 -0.21 11.35 -19.38
C ARG A 301 0.09 11.98 -20.74
N ASP A 302 1.07 12.88 -20.78
CA ASP A 302 1.36 13.80 -21.89
C ASP A 302 2.60 13.38 -22.72
N ILE A 303 3.12 12.17 -22.49
CA ILE A 303 4.27 11.56 -23.20
C ILE A 303 5.54 12.42 -23.10
N GLN A 304 5.90 12.81 -21.87
CA GLN A 304 7.16 13.50 -21.54
C GLN A 304 8.10 12.58 -20.74
N GLU A 305 9.40 12.91 -20.74
CA GLU A 305 10.41 12.13 -20.03
C GLU A 305 10.49 12.54 -18.55
N SER A 306 10.21 11.60 -17.65
CA SER A 306 10.29 11.77 -16.20
C SER A 306 11.63 11.30 -15.65
N ILE A 307 12.52 12.24 -15.29
CA ILE A 307 13.83 11.91 -14.70
C ILE A 307 13.66 11.59 -13.21
N ALA A 308 13.54 10.31 -12.85
CA ALA A 308 13.27 9.86 -11.48
C ALA A 308 14.28 10.33 -10.41
N THR A 309 15.50 10.77 -10.78
CA THR A 309 16.46 11.34 -9.82
C THR A 309 16.12 12.76 -9.38
N ASP A 310 15.25 13.46 -10.11
CA ASP A 310 14.87 14.85 -9.87
C ASP A 310 13.60 14.97 -9.00
N TYR A 311 13.25 13.85 -8.33
CA TYR A 311 12.05 13.63 -7.55
C TYR A 311 11.73 14.74 -6.51
N ASP A 312 10.62 15.46 -6.72
CA ASP A 312 10.16 16.56 -5.87
C ASP A 312 8.63 16.50 -5.62
N PRO A 313 8.15 15.55 -4.77
CA PRO A 313 6.72 15.27 -4.63
C PRO A 313 5.94 16.41 -3.96
N GLU A 314 4.82 16.80 -4.57
CA GLU A 314 3.99 17.90 -4.08
C GLU A 314 2.78 17.47 -3.24
N TRP A 315 2.37 16.20 -3.31
CA TRP A 315 1.28 15.63 -2.49
C TRP A 315 1.78 14.46 -1.66
N PHE A 316 1.64 14.56 -0.35
CA PHE A 316 1.99 13.51 0.60
C PHE A 316 0.70 12.83 1.06
N VAL A 317 0.49 11.56 0.74
CA VAL A 317 -0.84 10.92 0.86
C VAL A 317 -0.93 9.85 1.95
N LEU A 318 -2.11 9.72 2.55
CA LEU A 318 -2.51 8.59 3.38
C LEU A 318 -3.63 7.83 2.65
N ASN A 319 -3.41 6.55 2.32
CA ASN A 319 -4.33 5.73 1.54
C ASN A 319 -4.71 6.36 0.18
N GLY A 320 -3.77 7.06 -0.46
CA GLY A 320 -3.97 7.79 -1.73
C GLY A 320 -4.62 9.17 -1.60
N ARG A 321 -5.06 9.57 -0.40
CA ARG A 321 -5.76 10.85 -0.14
C ARG A 321 -4.86 11.86 0.58
N CYS A 322 -5.02 13.15 0.27
CA CYS A 322 -4.48 14.25 1.08
C CYS A 322 -5.53 14.80 2.06
N TYR A 323 -5.13 15.40 3.18
CA TYR A 323 -6.07 16.16 4.00
C TYR A 323 -6.69 17.33 3.20
N PRO A 324 -7.98 17.68 3.33
CA PRO A 324 -8.98 17.09 4.24
C PRO A 324 -9.68 15.82 3.70
N GLN A 325 -9.40 15.36 2.48
CA GLN A 325 -10.04 14.18 1.88
C GLN A 325 -9.82 12.90 2.71
N THR A 326 -8.70 12.81 3.43
CA THR A 326 -8.40 11.74 4.42
C THR A 326 -9.45 11.60 5.52
N THR A 327 -10.20 12.67 5.82
CA THR A 327 -11.27 12.69 6.84
C THR A 327 -12.65 12.26 6.31
N LEU A 328 -12.77 12.02 5.00
CA LEU A 328 -13.96 11.45 4.38
C LEU A 328 -14.04 9.94 4.65
N PRO A 329 -15.24 9.34 4.69
CA PRO A 329 -15.42 7.90 4.86
C PRO A 329 -14.75 7.06 3.74
N ASN A 330 -14.75 5.73 3.90
CA ASN A 330 -14.47 4.85 2.76
C ASN A 330 -15.50 5.12 1.67
N ASP A 331 -15.09 5.01 0.41
CA ASP A 331 -16.05 5.18 -0.69
C ASP A 331 -17.08 4.05 -0.70
N ASP A 332 -18.35 4.43 -0.73
CA ASP A 332 -19.49 3.53 -0.83
C ASP A 332 -20.57 4.22 -1.68
N PRO A 333 -21.09 3.57 -2.75
CA PRO A 333 -22.11 4.14 -3.62
C PRO A 333 -23.42 4.59 -2.95
N SER A 334 -23.70 4.13 -1.72
CA SER A 334 -24.85 4.56 -0.92
C SER A 334 -24.67 5.91 -0.21
N LEU A 335 -23.44 6.45 -0.16
CA LEU A 335 -23.15 7.73 0.47
C LEU A 335 -23.60 8.92 -0.39
N ALA A 336 -24.02 9.99 0.28
CA ALA A 336 -24.30 11.26 -0.38
C ALA A 336 -23.03 11.83 -1.04
N ALA A 337 -23.18 12.45 -2.21
CA ALA A 337 -22.06 12.94 -3.02
C ALA A 337 -20.99 13.79 -2.27
N PRO A 338 -21.32 14.69 -1.32
CA PRO A 338 -20.31 15.45 -0.57
C PRO A 338 -19.39 14.62 0.34
N LEU A 339 -19.71 13.35 0.58
CA LEU A 339 -18.91 12.41 1.37
C LEU A 339 -17.99 11.53 0.52
N ARG A 340 -18.03 11.71 -0.81
CA ARG A 340 -17.32 10.90 -1.80
C ARG A 340 -16.40 11.80 -2.64
N ILE A 341 -15.30 11.26 -3.14
CA ILE A 341 -14.34 12.00 -3.97
C ILE A 341 -14.60 11.64 -5.44
N ALA A 342 -15.47 12.43 -6.07
CA ALA A 342 -15.72 12.33 -7.50
C ALA A 342 -14.49 12.86 -8.27
N THR A 343 -13.98 12.06 -9.21
CA THR A 343 -12.83 12.40 -10.06
C THR A 343 -13.26 12.39 -11.54
N PRO A 344 -13.04 13.48 -12.31
CA PRO A 344 -13.29 13.46 -13.75
C PRO A 344 -12.39 12.43 -14.46
N ASN A 345 -12.94 11.64 -15.40
CA ASN A 345 -12.18 10.73 -16.26
C ASN A 345 -12.32 11.13 -17.73
N PRO A 346 -11.60 12.17 -18.19
CA PRO A 346 -11.86 12.82 -19.49
C PRO A 346 -11.57 11.94 -20.72
N ASN A 347 -10.98 10.76 -20.53
CA ASN A 347 -10.57 9.86 -21.61
C ASN A 347 -11.41 8.58 -21.71
N TYR A 348 -12.45 8.44 -20.88
CA TYR A 348 -13.34 7.27 -20.91
C TYR A 348 -14.81 7.64 -21.09
N ASP A 349 -15.44 8.30 -20.11
CA ASP A 349 -16.84 8.74 -20.19
C ASP A 349 -17.13 10.02 -19.39
N ASP A 350 -18.35 10.54 -19.49
CA ASP A 350 -18.80 11.76 -18.78
C ASP A 350 -19.10 11.50 -17.28
N ALA A 351 -18.94 10.28 -16.77
CA ALA A 351 -19.22 9.95 -15.38
C ALA A 351 -17.95 10.10 -14.52
N PRO A 352 -18.07 10.64 -13.28
CA PRO A 352 -16.93 10.72 -12.39
C PRO A 352 -16.61 9.36 -11.77
N ASP A 353 -15.33 9.03 -11.77
CA ASP A 353 -14.79 7.90 -11.03
C ASP A 353 -14.65 8.19 -9.53
N TYR A 354 -14.53 7.12 -8.75
CA TYR A 354 -14.32 7.15 -7.30
C TYR A 354 -13.03 6.39 -6.95
N SER A 355 -11.94 6.86 -7.53
CA SER A 355 -10.63 6.20 -7.60
C SER A 355 -9.86 6.14 -6.28
N LEU A 356 -10.32 6.85 -5.25
CA LEU A 356 -9.69 6.94 -3.92
C LEU A 356 -10.54 6.24 -2.83
N PRO A 357 -10.68 4.90 -2.86
CA PRO A 357 -11.70 4.20 -2.06
C PRO A 357 -11.41 4.15 -0.56
N ASN A 358 -10.15 4.16 -0.16
CA ASN A 358 -9.72 3.87 1.20
C ASN A 358 -9.62 5.14 2.05
N SER A 359 -10.31 5.20 3.20
CA SER A 359 -10.19 6.29 4.17
C SER A 359 -8.94 6.13 5.06
N ALA A 360 -8.43 7.25 5.56
CA ALA A 360 -7.45 7.28 6.65
C ALA A 360 -8.06 7.79 7.97
N LEU A 361 -9.38 7.95 8.05
CA LEU A 361 -10.09 8.43 9.24
C LEU A 361 -10.13 7.34 10.33
N VAL A 362 -9.74 7.69 11.56
CA VAL A 362 -9.73 6.77 12.69
C VAL A 362 -10.87 7.13 13.65
N GLN A 363 -11.89 6.29 13.73
CA GLN A 363 -13.10 6.53 14.54
C GLN A 363 -13.22 5.52 15.68
N VAL A 364 -13.20 6.01 16.92
CA VAL A 364 -12.98 5.19 18.12
C VAL A 364 -13.90 5.58 19.28
N ASN A 365 -14.15 4.63 20.18
CA ASN A 365 -14.81 4.90 21.46
C ASN A 365 -13.78 5.20 22.56
N PRO A 366 -14.15 5.98 23.59
CA PRO A 366 -13.33 6.17 24.79
C PRO A 366 -12.88 4.84 25.42
N GLY A 367 -11.59 4.73 25.73
CA GLY A 367 -11.01 3.56 26.41
C GLY A 367 -10.74 2.34 25.51
N GLU A 368 -11.11 2.38 24.23
CA GLU A 368 -10.74 1.30 23.31
C GLU A 368 -9.24 1.36 22.99
N ARG A 369 -8.55 0.22 23.18
CA ARG A 369 -7.29 -0.08 22.50
C ARG A 369 -7.47 -0.21 20.99
N VAL A 370 -6.61 0.45 20.23
CA VAL A 370 -6.67 0.57 18.77
C VAL A 370 -5.33 0.12 18.17
N LEU A 371 -5.38 -0.71 17.14
CA LEU A 371 -4.26 -1.06 16.28
C LEU A 371 -4.23 -0.16 15.04
N LEU A 372 -3.10 0.51 14.82
CA LEU A 372 -2.74 1.12 13.55
C LEU A 372 -1.67 0.26 12.88
N ARG A 373 -1.97 -0.28 11.70
CA ARG A 373 -0.99 -0.90 10.80
C ARG A 373 -0.55 0.14 9.78
N LEU A 374 0.73 0.48 9.79
CA LEU A 374 1.31 1.46 8.87
C LEU A 374 2.32 0.79 7.96
N ALA A 375 2.29 1.15 6.68
CA ALA A 375 3.31 0.78 5.70
C ALA A 375 3.66 2.00 4.85
N ASN A 376 4.87 2.04 4.31
CA ASN A 376 5.31 3.12 3.43
C ASN A 376 5.84 2.55 2.11
N LEU A 377 5.09 2.76 1.02
CA LEU A 377 5.53 2.45 -0.35
C LEU A 377 5.93 3.73 -1.12
N GLY A 378 6.02 4.86 -0.42
CA GLY A 378 6.63 6.09 -0.94
C GLY A 378 8.15 6.05 -0.96
N TYR A 379 8.76 7.07 -1.56
CA TYR A 379 10.21 7.16 -1.77
C TYR A 379 10.94 7.94 -0.67
N GLN A 380 10.23 8.63 0.24
CA GLN A 380 10.86 9.32 1.37
C GLN A 380 10.55 8.69 2.73
N GLN A 381 11.45 8.92 3.69
CA GLN A 381 11.19 8.59 5.10
C GLN A 381 10.23 9.60 5.72
N HIS A 382 9.20 9.13 6.41
CA HIS A 382 8.21 9.95 7.11
C HIS A 382 8.36 9.92 8.63
N ALA A 383 7.81 10.94 9.28
CA ALA A 383 7.85 11.13 10.73
C ALA A 383 6.42 11.39 11.23
N MET A 384 5.61 10.34 11.35
CA MET A 384 4.20 10.46 11.73
C MET A 384 4.03 10.61 13.24
N GLN A 385 3.20 11.54 13.67
CA GLN A 385 2.98 11.87 15.09
C GLN A 385 1.49 11.88 15.44
N LEU A 386 1.20 11.51 16.69
CA LEU A 386 -0.13 11.62 17.31
C LEU A 386 -0.03 12.44 18.60
N PRO A 387 0.00 13.79 18.52
CA PRO A 387 0.23 14.62 19.70
C PRO A 387 -0.86 14.45 20.76
N GLY A 388 -0.45 14.06 21.97
CA GLY A 388 -1.34 13.89 23.12
C GLY A 388 -1.90 12.48 23.33
N ILE A 389 -1.59 11.52 22.46
CA ILE A 389 -1.89 10.10 22.66
C ILE A 389 -0.60 9.30 22.38
N PRO A 390 0.06 8.74 23.42
CA PRO A 390 1.25 7.92 23.23
C PRO A 390 0.96 6.68 22.37
N MET A 391 1.92 6.35 21.50
CA MET A 391 1.90 5.22 20.59
C MET A 391 2.89 4.15 21.06
N HIS A 392 2.43 2.91 21.27
CA HIS A 392 3.28 1.75 21.58
C HIS A 392 3.58 0.99 20.30
N VAL A 393 4.82 1.06 19.82
CA VAL A 393 5.28 0.29 18.65
C VAL A 393 5.52 -1.15 19.11
N ILE A 394 4.68 -2.07 18.64
CA ILE A 394 4.68 -3.50 19.01
C ILE A 394 5.16 -4.41 17.88
N GLY A 395 5.22 -3.91 16.65
CA GLY A 395 5.67 -4.69 15.50
C GLY A 395 6.39 -3.84 14.47
N GLN A 396 7.33 -4.47 13.77
CA GLN A 396 8.07 -3.90 12.66
C GLN A 396 8.23 -5.00 11.61
N ASP A 397 7.95 -4.71 10.34
CA ASP A 397 8.22 -5.58 9.19
C ASP A 397 7.77 -7.04 9.45
N ALA A 398 6.47 -7.17 9.75
CA ALA A 398 5.79 -8.41 10.19
C ALA A 398 6.46 -9.21 11.33
N SER A 399 7.21 -8.54 12.21
CA SER A 399 7.89 -9.15 13.34
C SER A 399 7.43 -8.53 14.67
N LEU A 400 6.97 -9.37 15.60
CA LEU A 400 6.58 -8.97 16.96
C LEU A 400 7.80 -8.47 17.75
N LEU A 401 7.78 -7.19 18.10
CA LEU A 401 8.74 -6.59 19.02
C LEU A 401 8.30 -6.92 20.47
N ARG A 402 8.96 -7.88 21.12
CA ARG A 402 8.71 -8.17 22.54
C ARG A 402 9.46 -7.18 23.44
N THR A 403 10.68 -7.53 23.83
CA THR A 403 11.56 -6.70 24.68
C THR A 403 12.09 -5.44 23.99
N THR A 404 11.94 -5.36 22.67
CA THR A 404 12.32 -4.23 21.81
C THR A 404 11.16 -3.31 21.46
N SER A 405 9.94 -3.58 21.95
CA SER A 405 8.82 -2.65 21.80
C SER A 405 9.08 -1.35 22.58
N TYR A 406 8.53 -0.23 22.11
CA TYR A 406 8.79 1.08 22.68
C TYR A 406 7.62 2.03 22.54
N TRP A 407 7.54 3.00 23.45
CA TRP A 407 6.57 4.09 23.38
C TRP A 407 7.17 5.31 22.68
N THR A 408 6.38 5.97 21.83
CA THR A 408 6.76 7.21 21.16
C THR A 408 5.54 8.12 20.94
N ASN A 409 5.81 9.40 20.65
CA ASN A 409 4.81 10.32 20.09
C ASN A 409 5.10 10.64 18.60
N THR A 410 6.22 10.14 18.06
CA THR A 410 6.62 10.29 16.65
C THR A 410 7.25 8.98 16.16
N LEU A 411 6.61 8.37 15.18
CA LEU A 411 7.03 7.17 14.49
C LEU A 411 7.82 7.56 13.23
N TYR A 412 9.05 7.06 13.12
CA TYR A 412 9.80 7.11 11.87
C TYR A 412 9.53 5.84 11.06
N ILE A 413 9.28 6.00 9.77
CA ILE A 413 9.02 4.91 8.82
C ILE A 413 9.66 5.27 7.47
N GLY A 414 10.61 4.45 7.02
CA GLY A 414 11.32 4.57 5.74
C GLY A 414 10.55 3.91 4.59
N PRO A 415 10.98 4.14 3.33
CA PRO A 415 10.49 3.39 2.18
C PRO A 415 10.63 1.88 2.39
N GLY A 416 9.58 1.13 2.03
CA GLY A 416 9.54 -0.33 2.15
C GLY A 416 9.40 -0.87 3.57
N GLU A 417 9.23 -0.03 4.59
CA GLU A 417 9.05 -0.43 5.99
C GLU A 417 7.57 -0.48 6.41
N ALA A 418 7.26 -1.37 7.36
CA ALA A 418 5.98 -1.46 8.06
C ALA A 418 6.13 -1.35 9.58
N ARG A 419 5.08 -0.84 10.25
CA ARG A 419 5.02 -0.62 11.69
C ARG A 419 3.63 -0.91 12.24
N ASP A 420 3.58 -1.70 13.31
CA ASP A 420 2.35 -1.98 14.05
C ASP A 420 2.37 -1.25 15.38
N VAL A 421 1.33 -0.45 15.58
CA VAL A 421 1.26 0.52 16.68
C VAL A 421 -0.05 0.35 17.41
N LEU A 422 0.02 0.20 18.74
CA LEU A 422 -1.13 0.31 19.61
C LEU A 422 -1.23 1.72 20.20
N PHE A 423 -2.45 2.18 20.40
CA PHE A 423 -2.74 3.27 21.33
C PHE A 423 -4.06 2.99 22.07
N ASP A 424 -4.20 3.54 23.28
CA ASP A 424 -5.45 3.49 24.04
C ASP A 424 -6.20 4.81 23.87
N ALA A 425 -7.43 4.76 23.36
CA ALA A 425 -8.23 5.95 23.06
C ALA A 425 -8.59 6.71 24.36
N PRO A 426 -8.31 8.03 24.43
CA PRO A 426 -8.53 8.80 25.66
C PRO A 426 -10.02 8.95 25.97
N ALA A 427 -10.33 9.33 27.22
CA ALA A 427 -11.70 9.70 27.59
C ALA A 427 -12.21 10.89 26.75
N TYR A 428 -13.49 10.81 26.33
CA TYR A 428 -14.18 11.96 25.74
C TYR A 428 -14.30 13.10 26.76
N SER A 429 -14.12 14.34 26.30
CA SER A 429 -14.22 15.55 27.11
C SER A 429 -14.84 16.67 26.30
N ALA A 430 -15.99 17.19 26.77
CA ALA A 430 -16.65 18.36 26.19
C ALA A 430 -15.83 19.67 26.30
N LEU A 431 -14.67 19.65 26.98
CA LEU A 431 -13.75 20.78 27.13
C LEU A 431 -12.60 20.77 26.11
N LYS A 432 -12.47 19.71 25.29
CA LYS A 432 -11.43 19.57 24.26
C LYS A 432 -11.97 19.97 22.88
N PRO A 433 -11.09 20.34 21.92
CA PRO A 433 -11.48 20.56 20.54
C PRO A 433 -12.34 19.41 20.01
N SER A 434 -13.49 19.76 19.44
CA SER A 434 -14.54 18.81 19.09
C SER A 434 -15.20 19.15 17.76
N GLY A 435 -15.54 18.12 17.00
CA GLY A 435 -16.46 18.20 15.87
C GLY A 435 -17.76 17.44 16.16
N SER A 436 -18.65 17.41 15.18
CA SER A 436 -19.88 16.62 15.23
C SER A 436 -20.28 16.18 13.82
N ASP A 437 -20.81 14.96 13.69
CA ASP A 437 -21.38 14.40 12.47
C ASP A 437 -22.69 13.65 12.77
N GLY A 438 -23.18 12.82 11.85
CA GLY A 438 -24.40 12.01 12.03
C GLY A 438 -24.35 11.02 13.21
N ARG A 439 -23.17 10.68 13.72
CA ARG A 439 -22.95 9.83 14.90
C ARG A 439 -22.97 10.63 16.22
N GLY A 440 -22.86 11.96 16.14
CA GLY A 440 -22.86 12.89 17.27
C GLY A 440 -21.51 13.60 17.47
N SER A 441 -21.31 14.15 18.67
CA SER A 441 -20.09 14.88 19.02
C SER A 441 -18.88 13.95 19.24
N TYR A 442 -17.69 14.42 18.85
CA TYR A 442 -16.42 13.74 19.04
C TYR A 442 -15.29 14.72 19.35
N ASN A 443 -14.25 14.28 20.08
CA ASN A 443 -12.99 15.02 20.17
C ASN A 443 -12.08 14.69 18.99
N VAL A 444 -11.32 15.69 18.53
CA VAL A 444 -10.36 15.54 17.42
C VAL A 444 -8.92 15.53 17.95
N TYR A 445 -8.16 14.50 17.55
CA TYR A 445 -6.71 14.45 17.68
C TYR A 445 -6.13 14.23 16.28
N TYR A 446 -5.05 14.94 15.93
CA TYR A 446 -4.48 14.84 14.58
C TYR A 446 -3.39 13.78 14.51
N PHE A 447 -3.57 12.78 13.65
CA PHE A 447 -2.50 11.90 13.22
C PHE A 447 -1.89 12.49 11.95
N LYS A 448 -0.63 12.93 12.00
CA LYS A 448 -0.05 13.73 10.92
C LYS A 448 1.46 13.62 10.81
N ASN A 449 2.04 13.99 9.67
CA ASN A 449 3.47 14.16 9.55
C ASN A 449 3.97 15.28 10.51
N ARG A 450 5.21 15.14 10.98
CA ARG A 450 5.89 16.16 11.80
C ARG A 450 6.51 17.25 10.94
N ASP A 451 6.90 16.93 9.71
CA ASP A 451 7.40 17.91 8.75
C ASP A 451 6.24 18.73 8.19
N TRP A 452 6.24 20.03 8.42
CA TRP A 452 5.18 20.93 7.97
C TRP A 452 5.08 21.02 6.44
N ARG A 453 6.17 20.77 5.72
CA ARG A 453 6.20 20.76 4.24
C ARG A 453 5.35 19.63 3.65
N ARG A 454 5.12 18.57 4.45
CA ARG A 454 4.28 17.42 4.13
C ARG A 454 2.84 17.57 4.65
N LEU A 455 2.51 18.76 5.17
CA LEU A 455 1.17 19.16 5.62
C LEU A 455 0.56 20.25 4.71
N SER A 456 1.04 20.30 3.46
CA SER A 456 0.61 21.19 2.40
C SER A 456 0.50 20.41 1.08
N SER A 457 -0.26 20.97 0.14
CA SER A 457 -0.40 20.46 -1.23
C SER A 457 -0.35 21.66 -2.18
N LEU A 458 0.15 21.44 -3.41
CA LEU A 458 0.41 22.53 -4.34
C LEU A 458 -0.86 23.36 -4.61
N GLY A 459 -0.80 24.67 -4.38
CA GLY A 459 -1.90 25.61 -4.62
C GLY A 459 -3.10 25.53 -3.66
N ALA A 460 -3.24 24.46 -2.87
CA ALA A 460 -4.38 24.27 -1.97
C ALA A 460 -4.31 25.19 -0.73
N PRO A 461 -5.37 25.95 -0.38
CA PRO A 461 -5.38 26.80 0.80
C PRO A 461 -5.62 26.01 2.09
N GLY A 462 -4.72 26.17 3.06
CA GLY A 462 -4.85 25.58 4.41
C GLY A 462 -4.03 24.30 4.61
N PRO A 463 -4.26 23.55 5.71
CA PRO A 463 -3.60 22.27 5.94
C PRO A 463 -3.98 21.26 4.85
N SER A 464 -3.02 20.45 4.41
CA SER A 464 -3.23 19.35 3.49
C SER A 464 -2.21 18.21 3.72
N GLY A 465 -1.91 17.40 2.72
CA GLY A 465 -0.89 16.35 2.79
C GLY A 465 -1.17 15.23 3.80
N MET A 466 -0.10 14.70 4.41
CA MET A 466 -0.12 13.53 5.31
C MET A 466 -0.69 13.90 6.68
N MET A 467 -2.00 14.04 6.74
CA MET A 467 -2.75 14.36 7.94
C MET A 467 -4.12 13.71 7.92
N THR A 468 -4.60 13.26 9.07
CA THR A 468 -5.93 12.72 9.29
C THR A 468 -6.35 12.91 10.75
N GLU A 469 -7.55 12.50 11.10
CA GLU A 469 -8.14 12.65 12.43
C GLU A 469 -8.36 11.31 13.12
N VAL A 470 -7.98 11.26 14.40
CA VAL A 470 -8.50 10.30 15.39
C VAL A 470 -9.67 10.97 16.09
N ARG A 471 -10.87 10.51 15.80
CA ARG A 471 -12.14 10.99 16.35
C ARG A 471 -12.59 10.09 17.50
N VAL A 472 -12.60 10.63 18.71
CA VAL A 472 -13.08 9.94 19.92
C VAL A 472 -14.52 10.37 20.18
N TYR A 473 -15.48 9.48 19.94
CA TYR A 473 -16.90 9.82 20.00
C TYR A 473 -17.47 9.86 21.43
N GLN A 474 -18.42 10.76 21.66
CA GLN A 474 -19.20 10.79 22.90
C GLN A 474 -20.17 9.60 22.98
N ASN A 475 -20.81 9.28 21.86
CA ASN A 475 -21.76 8.17 21.73
C ASN A 475 -21.03 6.93 21.22
N PRO A 476 -21.24 5.73 21.81
CA PRO A 476 -20.60 4.52 21.33
C PRO A 476 -20.90 4.20 19.85
N LEU A 477 -19.82 4.06 19.09
CA LEU A 477 -19.81 3.44 17.77
C LEU A 477 -20.02 1.92 17.88
N PRO A 478 -20.67 1.28 16.90
CA PRO A 478 -20.79 -0.18 16.85
C PRO A 478 -19.42 -0.86 16.86
N ALA A 479 -19.40 -2.16 17.17
CA ALA A 479 -18.22 -2.99 17.00
C ALA A 479 -17.75 -2.94 15.53
N GLN A 480 -16.43 -2.94 15.32
CA GLN A 480 -15.86 -2.95 13.98
C GLN A 480 -15.94 -4.34 13.35
N SER A 481 -16.51 -4.45 12.15
CA SER A 481 -16.60 -5.71 11.40
C SER A 481 -15.48 -5.90 10.39
N VAL A 482 -14.94 -4.81 9.81
CA VAL A 482 -13.86 -4.82 8.80
C VAL A 482 -12.77 -3.80 9.13
N VAL A 483 -11.55 -4.02 8.66
CA VAL A 483 -10.43 -3.07 8.81
C VAL A 483 -10.79 -1.70 8.24
N SER A 484 -10.34 -0.63 8.90
CA SER A 484 -10.61 0.77 8.51
C SER A 484 -12.08 1.11 8.30
N GLN A 485 -13.04 0.37 8.90
CA GLN A 485 -14.46 0.68 8.79
C GLN A 485 -14.77 2.11 9.28
N THR A 486 -15.46 2.87 8.44
CA THR A 486 -15.95 4.21 8.75
C THR A 486 -17.45 4.19 9.09
N TYR A 487 -17.86 5.05 10.01
CA TYR A 487 -19.23 5.23 10.48
C TYR A 487 -19.66 6.66 10.19
N VAL A 488 -20.75 6.82 9.45
CA VAL A 488 -21.26 8.13 9.00
C VAL A 488 -22.68 8.36 9.54
#